data_AF-C1MTC0-F1
#
_entry.id   AF-C1MTC0-F1
#
_cell.length_a   1.000
_cell.length_b   1.000
_cell.length_c   1.000
_cell.angle_alpha   90.00
_cell.angle_beta   90.00
_cell.angle_gamma   90.00
#
_symmetry.space_group_name_H-M   'P 1'
#
loop_
_entity.id
_entity.type
_entity.pdbx_description
1 polymer ?
#
loop_
_entity_poly.entity_id
_entity_poly.type
_entity_poly.pdbx_seq_one_letter_code
_entity_poly.pdbx_strand_id
1 'polypeptide(L)'
;LFSAVPFVAFGFVDNTVLIHAGDAIDSTFGVALGLSSLAAAALGQIFSDTSGVLFGSTIEGFVLRCGLAAPSLTPTQQLARGVRVASTLGKVFGVVLGCSLGLVNLL
;
A
#
# COMPACT_ATOMS: atom_id res chain seq x y z
N LEU A 1 -3.42 -12.41 10.22
CA LEU A 1 -2.08 -12.51 9.60
C LEU A 1 -2.16 -12.54 8.07
N PHE A 2 -2.88 -13.51 7.49
CA PHE A 2 -3.05 -13.61 6.02
C PHE A 2 -3.52 -12.31 5.36
N SER A 3 -4.51 -11.61 5.94
CA SER A 3 -4.98 -10.31 5.41
C SER A 3 -4.05 -9.13 5.71
N ALA A 4 -3.09 -9.26 6.63
CA ALA A 4 -2.24 -8.16 7.07
C ALA A 4 -0.95 -8.07 6.25
N VAL A 5 -0.26 -9.20 6.03
CA VAL A 5 1.03 -9.24 5.32
C VAL A 5 0.98 -8.64 3.91
N PRO A 6 -0.02 -8.95 3.04
CA PRO A 6 -0.15 -8.31 1.75
C PRO A 6 -0.28 -6.79 1.87
N PHE A 7 -1.00 -6.33 2.89
CA PHE A 7 -1.26 -4.90 3.10
C PHE A 7 -0.09 -4.17 3.75
N VAL A 8 0.81 -4.86 4.46
CA VAL A 8 2.11 -4.30 4.86
C VAL A 8 2.97 -4.05 3.63
N ALA A 9 3.08 -5.04 2.73
CA ALA A 9 3.82 -4.87 1.48
C ALA A 9 3.21 -3.77 0.60
N PHE A 10 1.87 -3.74 0.49
CA PHE A 10 1.15 -2.67 -0.19
C PHE A 10 1.48 -1.30 0.40
N GLY A 11 1.29 -1.10 1.71
CA GLY A 11 1.52 0.20 2.35
C GLY A 11 2.97 0.66 2.26
N PHE A 12 3.93 -0.28 2.28
CA PHE A 12 5.34 0.04 2.10
C PHE A 12 5.64 0.53 0.68
N VAL A 13 5.17 -0.20 -0.34
CA VAL A 13 5.35 0.19 -1.75
C VAL A 13 4.63 1.50 -2.04
N ASP A 14 3.40 1.66 -1.55
CA ASP A 14 2.59 2.87 -1.69
C ASP A 14 3.35 4.09 -1.15
N ASN A 15 3.73 4.08 0.13
CA ASN A 15 4.42 5.23 0.71
C ASN A 15 5.82 5.47 0.08
N THR A 16 6.50 4.42 -0.38
CA THR A 16 7.78 4.53 -1.11
C THR A 16 7.59 5.25 -2.45
N VAL A 17 6.62 4.83 -3.26
CA VAL A 17 6.34 5.43 -4.56
C VAL A 17 5.87 6.87 -4.39
N LEU A 18 4.99 7.16 -3.43
CA LEU A 18 4.58 8.52 -3.13
C LEU A 18 5.78 9.42 -2.84
N ILE A 19 6.69 8.99 -1.96
CA ILE A 19 7.82 9.82 -1.52
C ILE A 19 8.75 10.10 -2.70
N HIS A 20 9.19 9.07 -3.42
CA HIS A 20 10.13 9.23 -4.53
C HIS A 20 9.50 9.97 -5.71
N ALA A 21 8.25 9.67 -6.06
CA ALA A 21 7.57 10.37 -7.14
C ALA A 21 7.26 11.83 -6.74
N GLY A 22 6.80 12.05 -5.52
CA GLY A 22 6.53 13.38 -4.99
C GLY A 22 7.77 14.27 -4.97
N ASP A 23 8.90 13.75 -4.49
CA ASP A 23 10.19 14.47 -4.46
C ASP A 23 10.73 14.75 -5.87
N ALA A 24 10.64 13.76 -6.77
CA ALA A 24 11.01 13.96 -8.18
C ALA A 24 10.15 15.04 -8.86
N ILE A 25 8.86 15.11 -8.55
CA ILE A 25 7.95 16.12 -9.09
C ILE A 25 8.24 17.49 -8.47
N ASP A 26 8.49 17.57 -7.17
CA ASP A 26 8.77 18.84 -6.48
C ASP A 26 10.08 19.46 -7.01
N SER A 27 11.13 18.63 -7.14
CA SER A 27 12.44 19.05 -7.64
C SER A 27 12.48 19.40 -9.14
N THR A 28 11.49 18.97 -9.93
CA THR A 28 11.41 19.27 -11.37
C THR A 28 10.29 20.26 -11.67
N PHE A 29 9.04 19.82 -11.61
CA PHE A 29 7.85 20.60 -11.93
C PHE A 29 7.52 21.62 -10.83
N GLY A 30 7.82 21.33 -9.56
CA GLY A 30 7.66 22.28 -8.46
C GLY A 30 8.47 23.55 -8.70
N VAL A 31 9.74 23.41 -9.05
CA VAL A 31 10.63 24.53 -9.40
C VAL A 31 10.24 25.17 -10.74
N ALA A 32 9.88 24.37 -11.76
CA ALA A 32 9.60 24.88 -13.10
C ALA A 32 8.23 25.60 -13.24
N LEU A 33 7.22 25.16 -12.49
CA LEU A 33 5.83 25.67 -12.58
C LEU A 33 5.39 26.44 -11.33
N GLY A 34 6.24 26.55 -10.30
CA GLY A 34 5.92 27.21 -9.03
C GLY A 34 4.85 26.46 -8.23
N LEU A 35 4.81 25.13 -8.33
CA LEU A 35 3.87 24.31 -7.54
C LEU A 35 4.32 24.27 -6.07
N SER A 36 3.37 24.08 -5.16
CA SER A 36 3.70 23.82 -3.77
C SER A 36 4.16 22.38 -3.59
N SER A 37 5.00 22.12 -2.59
CA SER A 37 5.41 20.75 -2.23
C SER A 37 4.22 19.85 -1.88
N LEU A 38 3.11 20.42 -1.38
CA LEU A 38 1.88 19.67 -1.15
C LEU A 38 1.21 19.22 -2.46
N ALA A 39 1.29 20.03 -3.52
CA ALA A 39 0.79 19.66 -4.85
C ALA A 39 1.66 18.56 -5.48
N ALA A 40 2.97 18.62 -5.32
CA ALA A 40 3.88 17.56 -5.75
C ALA A 40 3.60 16.24 -5.02
N ALA A 41 3.38 16.30 -3.69
CA ALA A 41 2.97 15.13 -2.90
C ALA A 41 1.61 14.56 -3.37
N ALA A 42 0.64 15.41 -3.69
CA ALA A 42 -0.66 14.97 -4.22
C ALA A 42 -0.52 14.26 -5.58
N LEU A 43 0.37 14.73 -6.45
CA LEU A 43 0.71 14.03 -7.69
C LEU A 43 1.45 12.71 -7.41
N GLY A 44 2.35 12.69 -6.43
CA GLY A 44 3.00 11.48 -5.94
C GLY A 44 1.99 10.41 -5.50
N GLN A 45 0.93 10.80 -4.79
CA GLN A 45 -0.17 9.89 -4.42
C GLN A 45 -0.85 9.28 -5.65
N ILE A 46 -1.05 10.03 -6.75
CA ILE A 46 -1.64 9.48 -7.98
C ILE A 46 -0.77 8.37 -8.57
N PHE A 47 0.54 8.59 -8.63
CA PHE A 47 1.49 7.56 -9.08
C PHE A 47 1.51 6.35 -8.14
N SER A 48 1.39 6.60 -6.83
CA SER A 48 1.30 5.56 -5.82
C SER A 48 0.06 4.68 -5.97
N ASP A 49 -1.12 5.29 -6.06
CA ASP A 49 -2.39 4.56 -6.23
C ASP A 49 -2.40 3.75 -7.53
N THR A 50 -1.88 4.33 -8.62
CA THR A 50 -1.73 3.64 -9.91
C THR A 50 -0.80 2.44 -9.78
N SER A 51 0.32 2.61 -9.10
CA SER A 51 1.27 1.54 -8.82
C SER A 51 0.63 0.44 -7.95
N GLY A 52 -0.17 0.81 -6.95
CA GLY A 52 -0.91 -0.14 -6.11
C GLY A 52 -1.86 -1.04 -6.90
N VAL A 53 -2.56 -0.49 -7.90
CA VAL A 53 -3.41 -1.27 -8.82
C VAL A 53 -2.57 -2.24 -9.65
N LEU A 54 -1.41 -1.81 -10.15
CA LEU A 54 -0.51 -2.65 -10.97
C LEU A 54 0.18 -3.74 -10.14
N PHE A 55 0.58 -3.43 -8.90
CA PHE A 55 1.32 -4.34 -8.04
C PHE A 55 0.43 -5.32 -7.28
N GLY A 56 -0.90 -5.18 -7.30
CA GLY A 56 -1.84 -6.07 -6.60
C GLY A 56 -1.57 -7.56 -6.87
N SER A 57 -1.42 -7.93 -8.15
CA SER A 57 -1.11 -9.32 -8.55
C SER A 57 0.28 -9.79 -8.11
N THR A 58 1.24 -8.87 -8.04
CA THR A 58 2.61 -9.17 -7.60
C THR A 58 2.66 -9.41 -6.10
N ILE A 59 1.94 -8.60 -5.32
CA ILE A 59 1.81 -8.74 -3.87
C ILE A 59 1.11 -10.07 -3.55
N GLU A 60 0.07 -10.43 -4.28
CA GLU A 60 -0.61 -11.71 -4.11
C GLU A 60 0.33 -12.90 -4.40
N GLY A 61 1.11 -12.82 -5.47
CA GLY A 61 2.15 -13.81 -5.78
C GLY A 61 3.24 -13.90 -4.70
N PHE A 62 3.64 -12.77 -4.12
CA PHE A 62 4.63 -12.74 -3.02
C PHE A 62 4.09 -13.42 -1.76
N VAL A 63 2.83 -13.15 -1.39
CA VAL A 63 2.19 -13.75 -0.22
C VAL A 63 2.09 -15.27 -0.34
N LEU A 64 1.76 -15.76 -1.55
CA LEU A 64 1.77 -17.20 -1.85
C LEU A 64 3.17 -17.80 -1.71
N ARG A 65 4.21 -17.10 -2.20
CA ARG A 65 5.61 -17.53 -2.05
C ARG A 65 6.09 -17.55 -0.60
N CYS A 66 5.57 -16.67 0.25
CA CYS A 66 5.84 -16.67 1.69
C CYS A 66 5.18 -17.84 2.43
N GLY A 67 4.47 -18.74 1.74
CA GLY A 67 3.82 -19.91 2.35
C GLY A 67 2.58 -19.57 3.16
N LEU A 68 2.07 -18.34 3.05
CA LEU A 68 0.82 -17.92 3.66
C LEU A 68 -0.33 -18.47 2.82
N ALA A 69 -0.85 -19.63 3.22
CA ALA A 69 -2.03 -20.20 2.59
C ALA A 69 -3.29 -19.42 2.97
N ALA A 70 -4.17 -19.20 1.99
CA ALA A 70 -5.48 -18.63 2.26
C ALA A 70 -6.26 -19.57 3.20
N PRO A 71 -6.93 -19.06 4.24
CA PRO A 71 -7.72 -19.88 5.12
C PRO A 71 -8.85 -20.55 4.33
N SER A 72 -8.97 -21.87 4.45
CA SER A 72 -10.00 -22.69 3.79
C SER A 72 -11.37 -22.44 4.43
N LEU A 73 -12.00 -21.33 4.05
CA LEU A 73 -13.32 -20.94 4.51
C LEU A 73 -14.37 -21.27 3.44
N THR A 74 -15.52 -21.80 3.86
CA THR A 74 -16.67 -21.93 2.96
C THR A 74 -17.19 -20.54 2.55
N PRO A 75 -17.90 -20.40 1.42
CA PRO A 75 -18.48 -19.12 1.01
C PRO A 75 -19.39 -18.50 2.08
N THR A 76 -20.11 -19.34 2.84
CA THR A 76 -20.95 -18.89 3.96
C THR A 76 -20.13 -18.36 5.14
N GLN A 77 -18.99 -18.98 5.44
CA GLN A 77 -18.07 -18.53 6.49
C GLN A 77 -17.35 -17.24 6.11
N GLN A 78 -16.97 -17.05 4.84
CA GLN A 78 -16.37 -15.80 4.36
C GLN A 78 -17.31 -14.60 4.54
N LEU A 79 -18.62 -14.84 4.42
CA LEU A 79 -19.65 -13.83 4.64
C LEU A 79 -19.94 -13.56 6.11
N ALA A 80 -19.44 -14.37 7.05
CA ALA A 80 -19.65 -14.15 8.47
C ALA A 80 -19.06 -12.79 8.91
N ARG A 81 -19.83 -12.03 9.70
CA ARG A 81 -19.44 -10.68 10.15
C ARG A 81 -18.09 -10.70 10.86
N GLY A 82 -17.83 -11.71 11.71
CA GLY A 82 -16.56 -11.86 12.41
C GLY A 82 -15.36 -12.00 11.46
N VAL A 83 -15.49 -12.81 10.40
CA VAL A 83 -14.44 -12.98 9.38
C VAL A 83 -14.19 -11.68 8.62
N ARG A 84 -15.25 -10.96 8.23
CA ARG A 84 -15.11 -9.67 7.54
C ARG A 84 -14.42 -8.63 8.42
N VAL A 85 -14.85 -8.48 9.67
CA VAL A 85 -14.25 -7.53 10.62
C VAL A 85 -12.80 -7.87 10.88
N ALA A 86 -12.47 -9.14 11.18
CA ALA A 86 -11.10 -9.57 11.41
C ALA A 86 -10.22 -9.36 10.17
N SER A 87 -10.74 -9.62 8.97
CA SER A 87 -10.04 -9.36 7.71
C SER A 87 -9.78 -7.88 7.53
N THR A 88 -10.79 -7.02 7.68
CA THR A 88 -10.65 -5.56 7.56
C THR A 88 -9.66 -5.00 8.57
N LEU A 89 -9.75 -5.40 9.85
CA LEU A 89 -8.79 -4.98 10.88
C LEU A 89 -7.36 -5.40 10.53
N GLY A 90 -7.19 -6.63 10.03
CA GLY A 90 -5.89 -7.10 9.55
C GLY A 90 -5.34 -6.26 8.41
N LYS A 91 -6.17 -5.90 7.43
CA LYS A 91 -5.79 -5.03 6.31
C LYS A 91 -5.40 -3.63 6.79
N VAL A 92 -6.24 -3.00 7.62
CA VAL A 92 -5.98 -1.67 8.18
C VAL A 92 -4.67 -1.64 8.95
N PHE A 93 -4.46 -2.61 9.85
CA PHE A 93 -3.21 -2.73 10.59
C PHE A 93 -2.01 -2.94 9.66
N GLY A 94 -2.18 -3.78 8.63
CA GLY A 94 -1.16 -4.00 7.61
C GLY A 94 -0.75 -2.71 6.90
N VAL A 95 -1.72 -1.94 6.39
CA VAL A 95 -1.46 -0.66 5.72
C VAL A 95 -0.73 0.30 6.65
N VAL A 96 -1.22 0.49 7.88
CA VAL A 96 -0.60 1.42 8.84
C VAL A 96 0.86 1.06 9.10
N LEU A 97 1.17 -0.22 9.32
CA LEU A 97 2.54 -0.68 9.49
C LEU A 97 3.38 -0.51 8.22
N GLY A 98 2.84 -0.88 7.07
CA GLY A 98 3.51 -0.75 5.77
C GLY A 98 3.90 0.70 5.47
N CYS A 99 2.94 1.64 5.60
CA CYS A 99 3.19 3.05 5.39
C CYS A 99 4.22 3.58 6.41
N SER A 100 4.10 3.18 7.68
CA SER A 100 5.05 3.56 8.73
C SER A 100 6.48 3.09 8.43
N LEU A 101 6.64 1.86 7.90
CA LEU A 101 7.93 1.37 7.42
C LEU A 101 8.41 2.16 6.19
N GLY A 102 7.51 2.53 5.29
CA GLY A 102 7.83 3.32 4.10
C GLY A 102 8.33 4.74 4.41
N LEU A 103 8.02 5.28 5.60
CA LEU A 103 8.56 6.57 6.06
C LEU A 103 10.09 6.54 6.21
N VAL A 104 10.72 5.36 6.23
CA VAL A 104 12.18 5.24 6.18
C VAL A 104 12.79 5.89 4.93
N ASN A 105 12.02 6.01 3.84
CA ASN A 105 12.48 6.70 2.62
C ASN A 105 12.64 8.23 2.80
N LEU A 106 12.18 8.80 3.93
CA LEU A 106 12.40 10.21 4.27
C LEU A 106 13.72 10.46 5.00
N LEU A 107 14.44 9.40 5.39
CA LEU A 107 15.74 9.46 6.07
C LEU A 107 16.88 9.37 5.07
#